data_AF-A0A2A2QPG2-F1
#
_entry.id   AF-A0A2A2QPG2-F1
#
_cell.length_a   1.000
_cell.length_b   1.000
_cell.length_c   1.000
_cell.angle_alpha   90.00
_cell.angle_beta   90.00
_cell.angle_gamma   90.00
#
_symmetry.space_group_name_H-M   'P 1'
#
loop_
_entity.id
_entity.type
_entity.pdbx_description
1 polymer ?
#
loop_
_entity_poly.entity_id
_entity_poly.type
_entity_poly.pdbx_seq_one_letter_code
_entity_poly.pdbx_strand_id
1 'polypeptide(L)'
;MKISSLLLVLATVSATLTASAQTPATSGCTAQKSCCLAPLAAADEPSAADAAAIAKARADYPLKTCLVADEAFTTIEQAVGHVHRVAGQPDRVIFVCCNDCVADFKAAPANYLAKLDAAKKK
;
A
#
# COMPACT_ATOMS: atom_id res chain seq x y z
N MET A 1 26.44 -3.69 48.30
CA MET A 1 26.34 -5.10 48.75
C MET A 1 25.21 -5.73 47.93
N LYS A 2 25.33 -6.73 47.05
CA LYS A 2 26.37 -7.64 46.56
C LYS A 2 26.05 -7.84 45.06
N ILE A 3 26.82 -7.28 44.13
CA ILE A 3 27.79 -8.02 43.30
C ILE A 3 28.26 -9.36 43.86
N SER A 4 27.87 -10.44 43.18
CA SER A 4 28.41 -11.81 43.15
C SER A 4 27.23 -12.73 42.81
N SER A 5 27.31 -13.78 42.05
CA SER A 5 28.41 -14.46 41.35
C SER A 5 27.71 -15.60 40.62
N LEU A 6 28.09 -15.83 39.37
CA LEU A 6 28.08 -17.09 38.59
C LEU A 6 27.95 -16.66 37.11
N LEU A 7 28.99 -16.53 36.28
CA LEU A 7 30.04 -17.52 35.94
C LEU A 7 29.39 -18.91 35.84
N LEU A 8 29.37 -19.64 34.74
CA LEU A 8 30.29 -19.69 33.61
C LEU A 8 29.78 -20.89 32.79
N VAL A 9 29.38 -20.73 31.52
CA VAL A 9 29.50 -21.84 30.57
C VAL A 9 29.91 -21.27 29.22
N LEU A 10 31.19 -21.48 28.93
CA LEU A 10 31.77 -21.51 27.60
C LEU A 10 31.09 -22.57 26.74
N ALA A 11 30.75 -22.23 25.50
CA ALA A 11 30.90 -23.09 24.32
C ALA A 11 30.59 -22.19 23.11
N THR A 12 31.57 -21.63 22.37
CA THR A 12 32.25 -22.25 21.21
C THR A 12 31.37 -23.23 20.43
N VAL A 13 31.37 -23.09 19.10
CA VAL A 13 30.62 -23.82 18.04
C VAL A 13 29.48 -22.94 17.51
N SER A 14 29.41 -22.53 16.24
CA SER A 14 30.25 -22.74 15.07
C SER A 14 29.87 -21.69 14.03
N ALA A 15 30.86 -21.20 13.30
CA ALA A 15 30.64 -20.69 11.97
C ALA A 15 30.09 -21.82 11.10
N THR A 16 28.81 -21.73 10.70
CA THR A 16 28.32 -22.38 9.48
C THR A 16 27.79 -21.29 8.56
N LEU A 17 28.75 -20.81 7.77
CA LEU A 17 28.56 -20.17 6.49
C LEU A 17 27.79 -21.14 5.56
N THR A 18 26.46 -21.15 5.64
CA THR A 18 25.63 -21.70 4.57
C THR A 18 25.25 -20.57 3.62
N ALA A 19 26.18 -20.32 2.72
CA ALA A 19 25.84 -19.81 1.40
C ALA A 19 24.90 -20.80 0.69
N SER A 20 23.96 -20.26 -0.07
CA SER A 20 23.35 -20.88 -1.24
C SER A 20 22.33 -22.00 -0.99
N ALA A 21 21.05 -21.67 -1.12
CA ALA A 21 20.22 -22.16 -2.23
C ALA A 21 18.77 -21.70 -2.04
N GLN A 22 18.43 -20.66 -2.79
CA GLN A 22 17.05 -20.44 -3.19
C GLN A 22 16.64 -21.63 -4.05
N THR A 23 15.62 -22.36 -3.64
CA THR A 23 14.85 -23.22 -4.54
C THR A 23 13.37 -22.90 -4.40
N PRO A 24 12.84 -22.05 -5.31
CA PRO A 24 11.43 -22.03 -5.65
C PRO A 24 11.14 -23.15 -6.67
N ALA A 25 10.22 -24.05 -6.34
CA ALA A 25 9.46 -24.89 -7.26
C ALA A 25 8.40 -25.58 -6.38
N THR A 26 7.10 -25.43 -6.63
CA THR A 26 6.46 -25.90 -7.86
C THR A 26 5.22 -25.08 -8.20
N SER A 27 5.23 -24.40 -9.34
CA SER A 27 4.23 -24.58 -10.40
C SER A 27 4.61 -23.76 -11.62
N GLY A 28 5.08 -24.48 -12.64
CA GLY A 28 5.00 -24.16 -14.06
C GLY A 28 5.41 -22.76 -14.52
N CYS A 29 6.64 -22.61 -15.01
CA CYS A 29 6.96 -21.58 -16.01
C CYS A 29 8.16 -22.02 -16.85
N THR A 30 7.91 -22.84 -17.88
CA THR A 30 8.89 -23.12 -18.94
C THR A 30 8.53 -22.29 -20.17
N ALA A 31 8.98 -21.04 -20.20
CA ALA A 31 9.40 -20.32 -21.41
C ALA A 31 9.83 -18.89 -21.06
N GLN A 32 11.06 -18.56 -21.48
CA GLN A 32 11.58 -17.21 -21.71
C GLN A 32 12.01 -16.40 -20.46
N LYS A 33 13.31 -16.37 -20.15
CA LYS A 33 14.33 -15.52 -20.78
C LYS A 33 14.10 -14.04 -20.48
N SER A 34 14.96 -13.51 -19.61
CA SER A 34 15.52 -12.15 -19.66
C SER A 34 14.78 -11.20 -20.61
N CYS A 35 13.67 -10.66 -20.15
CA CYS A 35 13.23 -9.34 -20.55
C CYS A 35 12.36 -8.81 -19.41
N CYS A 36 12.73 -7.64 -18.90
CA CYS A 36 12.00 -6.86 -17.91
C CYS A 36 12.29 -7.23 -16.44
N LEU A 37 13.31 -6.55 -15.89
CA LEU A 37 13.14 -5.88 -14.61
C LEU A 37 11.82 -5.08 -14.66
N ALA A 38 10.79 -5.64 -14.06
CA ALA A 38 9.68 -4.89 -13.51
C ALA A 38 9.25 -5.70 -12.28
N PRO A 39 9.25 -5.15 -11.05
CA PRO A 39 8.33 -5.70 -10.08
C PRO A 39 6.95 -5.51 -10.70
N LEU A 40 6.33 -6.63 -11.07
CA LEU A 40 4.96 -6.72 -11.54
C LEU A 40 4.05 -6.05 -10.49
N ALA A 41 3.82 -4.76 -10.67
CA ALA A 41 2.65 -4.08 -10.17
C ALA A 41 1.45 -4.61 -10.96
N ALA A 42 0.99 -5.80 -10.59
CA ALA A 42 -0.23 -6.40 -11.11
C ALA A 42 -0.84 -7.27 -10.01
N ALA A 43 -1.48 -6.60 -9.05
CA ALA A 43 -2.62 -7.15 -8.32
C ALA A 43 -3.51 -5.96 -7.94
N ASP A 44 -4.67 -5.84 -8.57
CA ASP A 44 -5.77 -4.92 -8.22
C ASP A 44 -6.45 -5.36 -6.89
N GLU A 45 -5.70 -6.02 -6.01
CA GLU A 45 -6.09 -6.30 -4.63
C GLU A 45 -5.44 -5.25 -3.73
N PRO A 46 -6.21 -4.60 -2.84
CA PRO A 46 -5.64 -3.65 -1.89
C PRO A 46 -4.64 -4.40 -1.01
N SER A 47 -3.36 -4.06 -1.14
CA SER A 47 -2.33 -4.64 -0.29
C SER A 47 -2.56 -4.23 1.17
N ALA A 48 -1.99 -4.94 2.14
CA ALA A 48 -2.04 -4.52 3.54
C ALA A 48 -1.53 -3.07 3.74
N ALA A 49 -0.58 -2.63 2.90
CA ALA A 49 -0.09 -1.26 2.89
C ALA A 49 -1.16 -0.26 2.39
N ASP A 50 -1.95 -0.63 1.39
CA ASP A 50 -3.07 0.19 0.91
C ASP A 50 -4.14 0.37 1.97
N ALA A 51 -4.53 -0.71 2.64
CA ALA A 51 -5.50 -0.66 3.73
C ALA A 51 -5.03 0.28 4.86
N ALA A 52 -3.76 0.21 5.24
CA ALA A 52 -3.18 1.11 6.24
C ALA A 52 -3.13 2.58 5.77
N ALA A 53 -2.76 2.82 4.51
CA ALA A 53 -2.77 4.16 3.93
C ALA A 53 -4.18 4.75 3.88
N ILE A 54 -5.17 3.94 3.52
CA ILE A 54 -6.59 4.30 3.50
C ILE A 54 -7.07 4.62 4.91
N ALA A 55 -6.83 3.76 5.89
CA ALA A 55 -7.23 4.00 7.27
C ALA A 55 -6.64 5.31 7.83
N LYS A 56 -5.35 5.57 7.56
CA LYS A 56 -4.71 6.82 7.95
C LYS A 56 -5.31 8.04 7.24
N ALA A 57 -5.50 7.96 5.92
CA ALA A 57 -6.06 9.07 5.15
C ALA A 57 -7.52 9.36 5.51
N ARG A 58 -8.27 8.36 5.98
CA ARG A 58 -9.65 8.48 6.42
C ARG A 58 -9.81 9.45 7.59
N ALA A 59 -8.86 9.45 8.53
CA ALA A 59 -8.91 10.28 9.72
C ALA A 59 -8.82 11.79 9.40
N ASP A 60 -8.04 12.15 8.39
CA ASP A 60 -7.75 13.54 8.03
C ASP A 60 -8.31 13.93 6.64
N TYR A 61 -9.35 13.23 6.17
CA TYR A 61 -9.91 13.50 4.84
C TYR A 61 -10.72 14.80 4.83
N PRO A 62 -10.40 15.78 3.98
CA PRO A 62 -10.98 17.13 4.03
C PRO A 62 -12.40 17.22 3.46
N LEU A 63 -12.87 16.20 2.74
CA LEU A 63 -14.17 16.19 2.09
C LEU A 63 -15.14 15.29 2.86
N LYS A 64 -16.37 15.77 3.03
CA LYS A 64 -17.51 14.96 3.51
C LYS A 64 -18.42 14.50 2.37
N THR A 65 -18.00 14.74 1.13
CA THR A 65 -18.72 14.39 -0.08
C THR A 65 -17.87 13.49 -0.98
N CYS A 66 -18.54 12.67 -1.79
CA CYS A 66 -17.95 11.85 -2.84
C CYS A 66 -17.18 12.72 -3.81
N LEU A 67 -15.93 12.36 -4.09
CA LEU A 67 -15.06 13.16 -4.96
C LEU A 67 -15.58 13.25 -6.41
N VAL A 68 -16.30 12.22 -6.86
CA VAL A 68 -16.79 12.10 -8.24
C VAL A 68 -18.23 12.60 -8.37
N ALA A 69 -19.14 12.06 -7.55
CA ALA A 69 -20.57 12.37 -7.61
C ALA A 69 -20.97 13.63 -6.82
N ASP A 70 -20.04 14.23 -6.05
CA ASP A 70 -20.27 15.38 -5.17
C ASP A 70 -21.39 15.16 -4.10
N GLU A 71 -21.88 13.92 -3.92
CA GLU A 71 -22.89 13.55 -2.92
C GLU A 71 -22.31 13.41 -1.51
N ALA A 72 -23.05 13.80 -0.48
CA ALA A 72 -22.60 13.68 0.91
C ALA A 72 -22.46 12.22 1.37
N PHE A 73 -21.36 11.90 2.05
CA PHE A 73 -21.21 10.63 2.74
C PHE A 73 -22.08 10.61 4.00
N THR A 74 -22.91 9.59 4.16
CA THR A 74 -23.63 9.36 5.43
C THR A 74 -22.64 9.08 6.57
N THR A 75 -21.65 8.23 6.30
CA THR A 75 -20.49 8.03 7.17
C THR A 75 -19.25 7.91 6.30
N ILE A 76 -18.15 8.52 6.72
CA ILE A 76 -16.89 8.41 5.97
C ILE A 76 -16.46 6.95 5.90
N GLU A 77 -16.62 6.15 6.95
CA GLU A 77 -16.33 4.70 7.01
C GLU A 77 -16.90 3.90 5.83
N GLN A 78 -18.10 4.24 5.35
CA GLN A 78 -18.75 3.58 4.21
C GLN A 78 -18.16 3.96 2.86
N ALA A 79 -17.36 5.03 2.80
CA ALA A 79 -16.69 5.44 1.58
C ALA A 79 -15.60 4.44 1.19
N VAL A 80 -15.58 4.09 -0.09
CA VAL A 80 -14.57 3.24 -0.70
C VAL A 80 -13.28 4.05 -0.86
N GLY A 81 -12.23 3.61 -0.18
CA GLY A 81 -10.89 4.19 -0.31
C GLY A 81 -10.15 3.59 -1.50
N HIS A 82 -9.55 4.43 -2.34
CA HIS A 82 -8.71 4.01 -3.45
C HIS A 82 -7.36 4.71 -3.37
N VAL A 83 -6.29 3.93 -3.55
CA VAL A 83 -4.91 4.45 -3.60
C VAL A 83 -4.54 4.72 -5.04
N HIS A 84 -4.50 6.00 -5.40
CA HIS A 84 -4.08 6.48 -6.69
C HIS A 84 -2.55 6.65 -6.73
N ARG A 85 -1.90 5.83 -7.55
CA ARG A 85 -0.46 5.86 -7.77
C ARG A 85 -0.17 6.35 -9.18
N VAL A 86 0.72 7.31 -9.32
CA VAL A 86 1.17 7.83 -10.63
C VAL A 86 2.69 7.86 -10.60
N ALA A 87 3.33 7.28 -11.63
CA ALA A 87 4.78 7.27 -11.73
C ALA A 87 5.33 8.70 -11.69
N GLY A 88 6.26 8.97 -10.75
CA GLY A 88 6.84 10.30 -10.55
C GLY A 88 6.00 11.24 -9.65
N GLN A 89 4.89 10.77 -9.07
CA GLN A 89 4.10 11.54 -8.10
C GLN A 89 3.93 10.75 -6.79
N PRO A 90 3.70 11.44 -5.65
CA PRO A 90 3.40 10.77 -4.40
C PRO A 90 2.07 10.00 -4.48
N ASP A 91 1.98 8.88 -3.77
CA ASP A 91 0.75 8.11 -3.64
C ASP A 91 -0.34 8.94 -2.96
N ARG A 92 -1.55 8.91 -3.53
CA ARG A 92 -2.68 9.69 -3.03
C ARG A 92 -3.86 8.78 -2.73
N VAL A 93 -4.43 8.92 -1.53
CA VAL A 93 -5.69 8.26 -1.20
C VAL A 93 -6.86 9.17 -1.53
N ILE A 94 -7.85 8.62 -2.21
CA ILE A 94 -9.14 9.25 -2.50
C ILE A 94 -10.28 8.39 -1.95
N PHE A 95 -11.39 9.03 -1.59
CA PHE A 95 -12.60 8.35 -1.14
C PHE A 95 -13.78 8.66 -2.05
N VAL A 96 -14.54 7.63 -2.38
CA VAL A 96 -15.74 7.70 -3.23
C VAL A 96 -16.88 6.86 -2.65
N CYS A 97 -18.11 7.08 -3.11
CA CYS A 97 -19.29 6.38 -2.58
C CYS A 97 -19.46 4.95 -3.10
N CYS A 98 -18.90 4.62 -4.26
CA CYS A 98 -19.04 3.29 -4.87
C CYS A 98 -17.86 2.94 -5.81
N ASN A 99 -17.78 1.67 -6.21
CA ASN A 99 -16.76 1.21 -7.15
C ASN A 99 -16.91 1.82 -8.55
N ASP A 100 -18.12 2.12 -9.00
CA ASP A 100 -18.35 2.82 -10.27
C ASP A 100 -17.70 4.21 -10.25
N CYS A 101 -17.81 4.95 -9.14
CA CYS A 101 -17.10 6.22 -8.97
C CYS A 101 -15.57 6.04 -8.99
N VAL A 102 -15.03 4.89 -8.56
CA VAL A 102 -13.58 4.61 -8.72
C VAL A 102 -13.22 4.52 -10.21
N ALA A 103 -14.08 3.88 -11.03
CA ALA A 103 -13.86 3.76 -12.46
C ALA A 103 -13.90 5.14 -13.15
N ASP A 104 -14.89 5.98 -12.83
CA ASP A 104 -14.97 7.36 -13.32
C ASP A 104 -13.76 8.19 -12.89
N PHE A 105 -13.31 8.03 -11.64
CA PHE A 105 -12.09 8.67 -11.16
C PHE A 105 -10.86 8.23 -11.97
N LYS A 106 -10.71 6.91 -12.24
CA LYS A 106 -9.61 6.37 -13.05
C LYS A 106 -9.63 6.91 -14.49
N ALA A 107 -10.80 7.25 -15.04
CA ALA A 107 -10.93 7.83 -16.37
C ALA A 107 -10.43 9.29 -16.45
N ALA A 108 -10.59 10.08 -15.39
CA ALA A 108 -10.20 11.49 -15.37
C ALA A 108 -9.60 11.96 -14.03
N PRO A 109 -8.51 11.35 -13.55
CA PRO A 109 -8.02 11.57 -12.18
C PRO A 109 -7.59 13.01 -11.93
N ALA A 110 -6.96 13.66 -12.92
CA ALA A 110 -6.48 15.05 -12.79
C ALA A 110 -7.59 16.04 -12.45
N ASN A 111 -8.80 15.87 -13.00
CA ASN A 111 -9.94 16.76 -12.76
C ASN A 111 -10.41 16.67 -11.30
N TYR A 112 -10.47 15.45 -10.77
CA TYR A 112 -10.92 15.18 -9.41
C TYR A 112 -9.86 15.51 -8.36
N LEU A 113 -8.58 15.26 -8.66
CA LEU A 113 -7.48 15.60 -7.78
C LEU A 113 -7.37 17.11 -7.54
N ALA A 114 -7.67 17.94 -8.55
CA ALA A 114 -7.71 19.40 -8.39
C ALA A 114 -8.77 19.85 -7.36
N LYS A 115 -9.96 19.24 -7.37
CA LYS A 115 -11.01 19.48 -6.36
C LYS A 115 -10.51 19.10 -4.96
N LEU A 116 -9.86 17.94 -4.82
CA LEU A 116 -9.32 17.48 -3.54
C LEU A 116 -8.20 18.40 -3.02
N ASP A 117 -7.31 18.87 -3.90
CA ASP A 117 -6.24 19.80 -3.51
C ASP A 117 -6.76 21.18 -3.11
N ALA A 118 -7.84 21.66 -3.73
CA ALA A 118 -8.51 22.88 -3.31
C ALA A 118 -9.12 22.75 -1.90
N ALA A 119 -9.64 21.56 -1.57
CA ALA A 119 -10.20 21.29 -0.23
C ALA A 119 -9.11 21.18 0.85
N LYS A 120 -7.93 20.64 0.54
CA LYS A 120 -6.79 20.52 1.48
C LYS A 120 -6.11 21.84 1.84
N LYS A 121 -6.30 22.89 1.04
CA LYS A 121 -5.67 24.21 1.23
C LYS A 121 -6.50 25.17 2.09
N LYS A 122 -7.71 24.79 2.47
CA LYS A 122 -8.60 25.57 3.35
C LYS A 122 -8.31 25.25 4.80
#